data_AF-A0A947SL21-F1
#
_entry.id   AF-A0A947SL21-F1
#
_cell.length_a   1.000
_cell.length_b   1.000
_cell.length_c   1.000
_cell.angle_alpha   90.00
_cell.angle_beta   90.00
_cell.angle_gamma   90.00
#
_symmetry.space_group_name_H-M   'P 1'
#
loop_
_entity.id
_entity.type
_entity.pdbx_description
1 polymer ?
#
loop_
_entity_poly.entity_id
_entity_poly.type
_entity_poly.pdbx_seq_one_letter_code
_entity_poly.pdbx_strand_id
1 'polypeptide(L)'
;MSPYTKSKKFNKSNHNRGLILLNTVFVLIIFCLVFFHLIQVNDLISSSYQIRNNTKHFNELKEKNQSLGMEIAQLQSPINLDEIVQSFGMVKTDNIIYLDKEKIVAINR
;
A
#
# COMPACT_ATOMS: atom_id res chain seq x y z
N MET A 1 -34.70 -47.16 64.20
CA MET A 1 -33.38 -46.48 64.31
C MET A 1 -33.13 -45.81 62.97
N SER A 2 -33.49 -44.53 62.84
CA SER A 2 -33.46 -43.81 61.55
C SER A 2 -32.12 -43.08 61.40
N PRO A 3 -31.45 -43.15 60.24
CA PRO A 3 -30.17 -42.48 60.03
C PRO A 3 -30.39 -40.98 59.79
N TYR A 4 -29.82 -40.17 60.69
CA TYR A 4 -29.79 -38.72 60.61
C TYR A 4 -29.03 -38.28 59.35
N THR A 5 -29.71 -37.60 58.43
CA THR A 5 -29.11 -37.00 57.24
C THR A 5 -28.26 -35.80 57.65
N LYS A 6 -26.94 -35.91 57.41
CA LYS A 6 -25.96 -34.85 57.65
C LYS A 6 -26.22 -33.71 56.68
N SER A 7 -26.83 -32.62 57.15
CA SER A 7 -27.11 -31.47 56.28
C SER A 7 -25.79 -30.80 55.87
N LYS A 8 -25.55 -30.77 54.55
CA LYS A 8 -24.43 -30.03 53.96
C LYS A 8 -24.69 -28.55 54.22
N LYS A 9 -23.89 -27.94 55.09
CA LYS A 9 -23.88 -26.49 55.30
C LYS A 9 -23.41 -25.84 53.98
N PHE A 10 -24.33 -25.21 53.27
CA PHE A 10 -23.97 -24.32 52.16
C PHE A 10 -23.19 -23.15 52.75
N ASN A 11 -21.91 -23.07 52.39
CA ASN A 11 -21.03 -22.00 52.81
C ASN A 11 -21.56 -20.69 52.19
N LYS A 12 -21.95 -19.74 53.04
CA LYS A 12 -22.51 -18.45 52.63
C LYS A 12 -21.39 -17.68 51.91
N SER A 13 -21.44 -17.69 50.58
CA SER A 13 -20.48 -16.99 49.73
C SER A 13 -20.38 -15.53 50.16
N ASN A 14 -19.17 -15.08 50.51
CA ASN A 14 -18.87 -13.67 50.78
C ASN A 14 -19.08 -12.89 49.47
N HIS A 15 -20.29 -12.37 49.29
CA HIS A 15 -20.73 -11.61 48.10
C HIS A 15 -19.74 -10.51 47.69
N ASN A 16 -19.07 -9.89 48.68
CA ASN A 16 -18.10 -8.82 48.46
C ASN A 16 -16.80 -9.30 47.80
N ARG A 17 -16.42 -10.58 47.93
CA ARG A 17 -15.20 -11.12 47.28
C ARG A 17 -15.37 -11.21 45.77
N GLY A 18 -16.55 -11.55 45.28
CA GLY A 18 -16.84 -11.60 43.85
C GLY A 18 -16.75 -10.22 43.20
N LEU A 19 -17.32 -9.21 43.86
CA LEU A 19 -17.26 -7.82 43.39
C LEU A 19 -15.83 -7.25 43.39
N ILE A 20 -15.03 -7.55 44.42
CA ILE A 20 -13.63 -7.14 44.48
C ILE A 20 -12.84 -7.78 43.33
N LEU A 21 -13.01 -9.08 43.10
CA LEU A 21 -12.30 -9.83 42.06
C LEU A 21 -12.68 -9.32 40.65
N LEU A 22 -13.95 -9.03 40.43
CA LEU A 22 -14.43 -8.42 39.18
C LEU A 22 -13.81 -7.04 38.94
N ASN A 23 -13.79 -6.18 39.96
CA ASN A 23 -13.19 -4.86 39.85
C ASN A 23 -11.69 -4.93 39.56
N THR A 24 -10.96 -5.82 40.24
CA THR A 24 -9.52 -6.03 39.97
C THR A 24 -9.27 -6.48 38.54
N VAL A 25 -10.09 -7.38 37.99
CA VAL A 25 -9.98 -7.81 36.59
C VAL A 25 -10.25 -6.65 35.62
N PHE A 26 -11.28 -5.84 35.89
CA PHE A 26 -11.57 -4.66 35.06
C PHE A 26 -10.41 -3.66 35.04
N VAL A 27 -9.83 -3.36 36.19
CA VAL A 27 -8.65 -2.47 36.26
C VAL A 27 -7.48 -3.06 35.48
N LEU A 28 -7.25 -4.37 35.59
CA LEU A 28 -6.18 -5.05 34.85
C LEU A 28 -6.40 -5.00 33.34
N ILE A 29 -7.64 -5.20 32.87
CA ILE A 29 -8.00 -5.09 31.46
C ILE A 29 -7.75 -3.67 30.94
N ILE A 30 -8.20 -2.65 31.68
CA ILE A 30 -7.98 -1.24 31.30
C ILE A 30 -6.49 -0.96 31.21
N PHE A 31 -5.71 -1.41 32.20
CA PHE A 31 -4.26 -1.24 32.20
C PHE A 31 -3.59 -1.91 30.99
N CYS A 32 -3.97 -3.15 30.68
CA CYS A 32 -3.47 -3.85 29.50
C CYS A 32 -3.83 -3.09 28.21
N LEU A 33 -5.08 -2.62 28.06
CA LEU A 33 -5.51 -1.88 26.88
C LEU A 33 -4.69 -0.59 26.68
N VAL A 34 -4.47 0.17 27.75
CA VAL A 34 -3.63 1.38 27.71
C VAL A 34 -2.19 1.03 27.29
N PHE A 35 -1.63 -0.02 27.89
CA PHE A 35 -0.27 -0.46 27.57
C PHE A 35 -0.12 -0.90 26.10
N PHE A 36 -1.05 -1.72 25.61
CA PHE A 36 -1.08 -2.13 24.20
C PHE A 36 -1.27 -0.95 23.25
N HIS A 37 -2.12 0.02 23.62
CA HIS A 37 -2.35 1.22 22.81
C HIS A 37 -1.07 2.05 22.67
N LEU A 38 -0.27 2.19 23.73
CA LEU A 38 1.01 2.92 23.65
C LEU A 38 1.99 2.25 22.68
N ILE A 39 2.06 0.92 22.69
CA ILE A 39 2.90 0.16 21.74
C ILE A 39 2.40 0.38 20.31
N GLN A 40 1.09 0.24 20.07
CA GLN A 40 0.49 0.43 18.74
C GLN A 40 0.74 1.82 18.16
N VAL A 41 0.61 2.87 18.97
CA VAL A 41 0.87 4.24 18.52
C VAL A 41 2.31 4.41 18.07
N ASN A 42 3.26 3.86 18.83
CA ASN A 42 4.68 3.93 18.47
C ASN A 42 4.99 3.19 17.16
N ASP A 43 4.44 2.00 16.97
CA ASP A 43 4.61 1.21 15.74
C ASP A 43 3.94 1.89 14.54
N LEU A 44 2.78 2.52 14.75
CA LEU A 44 2.05 3.24 13.72
C LEU A 44 2.81 4.49 13.25
N ILE A 45 3.47 5.21 14.16
CA ILE A 45 4.33 6.34 13.81
C ILE A 45 5.47 5.86 12.90
N SER A 46 6.18 4.80 13.29
CA SER A 46 7.26 4.21 12.47
C SER A 46 6.78 3.83 11.08
N SER A 47 5.64 3.14 11.00
CA SER A 47 5.02 2.73 9.74
C SER A 47 4.64 3.93 8.87
N SER A 48 4.07 4.98 9.47
CA SER A 48 3.71 6.22 8.77
C SER A 48 4.93 6.93 8.17
N TYR A 49 6.06 6.97 8.90
CA TYR A 49 7.31 7.49 8.37
C TYR A 49 7.81 6.69 7.17
N GLN A 50 7.76 5.36 7.24
CA GLN A 50 8.15 4.51 6.11
C GLN A 50 7.26 4.73 4.89
N ILE A 51 5.93 4.81 5.09
CA ILE A 51 4.98 5.13 4.02
C ILE A 51 5.32 6.49 3.39
N ARG A 52 5.59 7.50 4.21
CA ARG A 52 5.95 8.84 3.72
C ARG A 52 7.23 8.82 2.89
N ASN A 53 8.25 8.06 3.32
CA ASN A 53 9.49 7.94 2.58
C ASN A 53 9.29 7.21 1.23
N ASN A 54 8.54 6.11 1.25
CA ASN A 54 8.22 5.35 0.04
C ASN A 54 7.41 6.19 -0.96
N THR A 55 6.45 6.99 -0.48
CA THR A 55 5.68 7.91 -1.32
C THR A 55 6.57 8.98 -1.97
N LYS A 56 7.59 9.49 -1.25
CA LYS A 56 8.55 10.43 -1.84
C LYS A 56 9.32 9.79 -2.98
N HIS A 57 9.91 8.61 -2.76
CA HIS A 57 10.65 7.90 -3.80
C HIS A 57 9.76 7.54 -4.99
N PHE A 58 8.51 7.15 -4.75
CA PHE A 58 7.56 6.89 -5.82
C PHE A 58 7.30 8.14 -6.67
N ASN A 59 7.10 9.30 -6.04
CA ASN A 59 6.88 10.56 -6.74
C ASN A 59 8.12 11.00 -7.53
N GLU A 60 9.32 10.87 -6.96
CA GLU A 60 10.59 11.15 -7.66
C GLU A 60 10.74 10.27 -8.91
N LEU A 61 10.44 8.96 -8.78
CA LEU A 61 10.49 8.03 -9.91
C LEU A 61 9.45 8.39 -10.98
N LYS A 62 8.25 8.80 -10.55
CA LYS A 62 7.17 9.22 -11.45
C LYS A 62 7.55 10.47 -12.23
N GLU A 63 8.10 11.48 -11.56
CA GLU A 63 8.58 12.71 -12.20
C GLU A 63 9.68 12.40 -13.22
N LYS A 64 10.65 11.55 -12.85
CA LYS A 64 11.72 11.13 -13.78
C LYS A 64 11.20 10.36 -14.98
N ASN A 65 10.20 9.50 -14.80
CA ASN A 65 9.58 8.78 -15.91
C ASN A 65 8.85 9.76 -16.85
N GLN A 66 8.12 10.73 -16.29
CA GLN A 66 7.49 11.78 -17.08
C GLN A 66 8.50 12.63 -17.85
N SER A 67 9.62 13.02 -17.23
CA SER A 67 10.67 13.78 -17.90
C SER A 67 11.30 12.99 -19.05
N LEU A 68 11.60 11.71 -18.83
CA LEU A 68 12.12 10.81 -19.87
C LEU A 68 11.12 10.62 -21.02
N GLY A 69 9.83 10.48 -20.71
CA GLY A 69 8.78 10.40 -21.72
C GLY A 69 8.70 11.67 -22.58
N MET A 70 8.88 12.84 -21.97
CA MET A 70 8.93 14.12 -22.67
C MET A 70 10.20 14.25 -23.54
N GLU A 71 11.34 13.81 -23.04
CA GLU A 71 12.60 13.77 -23.81
C GLU A 71 12.49 12.84 -25.03
N ILE A 72 11.91 11.65 -24.86
CA ILE A 72 11.63 10.73 -25.97
C ILE A 72 10.70 11.39 -26.99
N ALA A 73 9.64 12.06 -26.55
CA ALA A 73 8.72 12.76 -27.45
C ALA A 73 9.40 13.92 -28.19
N GLN A 74 10.34 14.62 -27.55
CA GLN A 74 11.16 15.65 -28.20
C GLN A 74 12.10 15.04 -29.25
N LEU A 75 12.78 13.94 -28.94
CA LEU A 75 13.67 13.24 -29.87
C LEU A 75 12.92 12.63 -31.06
N GLN A 76 11.71 12.12 -30.84
CA GLN A 76 10.84 11.58 -31.89
C GLN A 76 10.01 12.66 -32.61
N SER A 77 10.09 13.92 -32.18
CA SER A 77 9.38 15.02 -32.83
C SER A 77 9.84 15.11 -34.29
N PRO A 78 8.90 15.13 -35.26
CA PRO A 78 9.21 15.25 -36.69
C PRO A 78 10.09 16.47 -37.03
N ILE A 79 10.05 17.51 -36.19
CA ILE A 79 10.85 18.73 -36.34
C ILE A 79 12.36 18.41 -36.25
N ASN A 80 12.77 17.53 -35.31
CA ASN A 80 14.17 17.11 -35.19
C ASN A 80 14.59 16.15 -36.30
N LEU A 81 13.65 15.32 -36.78
CA LEU A 81 13.92 14.42 -37.91
C LEU A 81 14.12 15.22 -39.20
N ASP A 82 13.32 16.25 -39.46
CA ASP A 82 13.47 17.13 -40.63
C ASP A 82 14.80 17.91 -40.61
N GLU A 83 15.23 18.41 -39.45
CA GLU A 83 16.55 19.08 -39.31
C GLU A 83 17.72 18.14 -39.58
N ILE A 84 17.66 16.91 -39.04
CA ILE A 84 18.71 15.90 -39.29
C ILE A 84 18.72 15.50 -40.76
N VAL A 85 17.55 15.26 -41.37
CA VAL A 85 17.41 14.87 -42.78
C VAL A 85 17.88 15.97 -43.75
N GLN A 86 17.65 17.25 -43.41
CA GLN A 86 18.24 18.38 -44.15
C GLN A 86 19.77 18.42 -44.05
N SER A 87 20.35 18.12 -42.88
CA SER A 87 21.80 18.09 -42.70
C SER A 87 22.51 17.00 -43.52
N PHE A 88 21.79 15.95 -43.90
CA PHE A 88 22.27 14.88 -44.78
C PHE A 88 22.02 15.13 -46.28
N GLY A 89 21.49 16.29 -46.67
CA GLY A 89 21.23 16.63 -48.07
C GLY A 89 20.13 15.80 -48.73
N MET A 90 19.18 15.28 -47.95
CA MET A 90 18.08 14.46 -48.46
C MET A 90 16.89 15.33 -48.92
N VAL A 91 16.18 14.89 -49.97
CA VAL A 91 15.03 15.61 -50.57
C VAL A 91 13.73 15.23 -49.83
N LYS A 92 12.86 16.22 -49.58
CA LYS A 92 11.53 16.04 -48.94
C LYS A 92 10.74 14.94 -49.64
N THR A 93 10.29 13.94 -48.87
CA THR A 93 9.41 12.87 -49.37
C THR A 93 7.95 13.27 -49.15
N ASP A 94 7.20 13.42 -50.25
CA ASP A 94 5.79 13.88 -50.22
C ASP A 94 4.79 12.84 -49.70
N ASN A 95 5.21 11.59 -49.42
CA ASN A 95 4.32 10.54 -48.93
C ASN A 95 5.02 9.60 -47.94
N ILE A 96 4.82 9.84 -46.64
CA ILE A 96 5.25 8.92 -45.58
C ILE A 96 4.13 7.89 -45.37
N ILE A 97 4.25 6.73 -46.02
CA ILE A 97 3.33 5.60 -45.81
C ILE A 97 3.92 4.74 -44.67
N TYR A 98 3.35 4.85 -43.48
CA TYR A 98 3.69 3.96 -42.37
C TYR A 98 3.12 2.57 -42.66
N LEU A 99 4.00 1.57 -42.79
CA LEU A 99 3.61 0.17 -42.82
C LEU A 99 3.21 -0.26 -41.41
N ASP A 100 1.92 -0.37 -41.18
CA ASP A 100 1.35 -0.96 -39.97
C ASP A 100 1.73 -2.44 -39.89
N LYS A 101 2.13 -2.89 -38.70
CA LYS A 101 2.77 -4.21 -38.46
C LYS A 101 1.81 -5.40 -38.64
N GLU A 102 0.53 -5.14 -38.91
CA GLU A 102 -0.54 -6.16 -38.93
C GLU A 102 -1.25 -6.35 -40.27
N LYS A 103 -0.69 -5.90 -41.40
CA LYS A 103 -1.23 -6.28 -42.72
C LYS A 103 -0.44 -7.41 -43.34
N ILE A 104 -1.01 -8.62 -43.23
CA ILE A 104 -0.64 -9.79 -44.05
C ILE A 104 -0.95 -9.42 -45.51
N VAL A 105 0.07 -8.99 -46.25
CA VAL A 105 -0.04 -8.78 -47.70
C VAL A 105 0.14 -10.13 -48.39
N ALA A 106 -0.88 -10.55 -49.13
CA ALA A 106 -0.81 -11.73 -49.97
C ALA A 106 0.16 -11.47 -51.13
N ILE A 107 1.23 -12.25 -51.22
CA ILE A 107 2.09 -12.29 -52.40
C ILE A 107 1.35 -13.12 -53.45
N ASN A 108 0.79 -12.44 -54.46
CA ASN A 108 0.30 -13.11 -55.67
C ASN A 108 1.50 -13.41 -56.58
N ARG A 109 1.61 -14.66 -57.02
CA ARG A 109 2.72 -15.17 -57.83
C ARG A 109 2.42 -15.02 -59.32
#